data_AF-A0A6M4A8U7-F1
#
_entry.id   AF-A0A6M4A8U7-F1
#
_cell.length_a   1.000
_cell.length_b   1.000
_cell.length_c   1.000
_cell.angle_alpha   90.00
_cell.angle_beta   90.00
_cell.angle_gamma   90.00
#
_symmetry.space_group_name_H-M   'P 1'
#
loop_
_entity.id
_entity.type
_entity.pdbx_description
1 polymer ?
#
loop_
_entity_poly.entity_id
_entity_poly.type
_entity_poly.pdbx_seq_one_letter_code
_entity_poly.pdbx_strand_id
1 'polypeptide(L)'
;MINQFDLAGFGAVGNTDATKNTDATITLLQLCKKELTPVIDSLGKMIASKDELLQSIRELAAATTEMQSMAHEVGQIAAQTNLVALNAAIEAARVGPQGRGFAVVADEVRKLSFLSADTGKRIGQRVDQVSVIMKQALNAADRATIQDRKVLEVSGAVVRDVLAHVESMGDSAEQMRHYGKIIRGDVENLLVSLQFQDRISQILDVVSTDINKLQMSVAQIDNEQLPSSEEWIESLQSTYTMQDEYHAPGEATSQNSSTETEITFF
;
A
#
# COMPACT_ATOMS: atom_id res chain seq x y z
N MET A 1 6.43 5.34 -8.36
CA MET A 1 6.43 4.81 -6.98
C MET A 1 7.24 5.72 -6.04
N ILE A 2 8.51 6.05 -6.34
CA ILE A 2 9.34 6.95 -5.51
C ILE A 2 8.79 8.40 -5.45
N ASN A 3 8.29 8.94 -6.56
CA ASN A 3 7.75 10.31 -6.59
C ASN A 3 6.49 10.54 -5.73
N GLN A 4 5.75 9.49 -5.34
CA GLN A 4 4.58 9.65 -4.45
C GLN A 4 4.98 9.71 -2.98
N PHE A 5 6.08 9.06 -2.59
CA PHE A 5 6.65 9.17 -1.24
C PHE A 5 7.27 10.55 -1.00
N ASP A 6 7.88 11.15 -2.03
CA ASP A 6 8.42 12.50 -1.97
C ASP A 6 7.30 13.56 -1.87
N LEU A 7 6.20 13.37 -2.62
CA LEU A 7 5.00 14.22 -2.48
C LEU A 7 4.32 14.08 -1.12
N ALA A 8 4.48 12.93 -0.45
CA ALA A 8 3.97 12.66 0.89
C ALA A 8 4.87 13.17 2.03
N GLY A 9 5.90 13.98 1.72
CA GLY A 9 6.63 14.76 2.72
C GLY A 9 7.84 14.06 3.36
N PHE A 10 8.29 12.91 2.86
CA PHE A 10 9.49 12.24 3.38
C PHE A 10 10.83 12.89 2.94
N GLY A 11 10.82 13.78 1.94
CA GLY A 11 12.03 14.39 1.37
C GLY A 11 12.61 15.60 2.14
N ALA A 12 11.89 16.14 3.12
CA ALA A 12 12.29 17.37 3.82
C ALA A 12 12.18 17.20 5.35
N VAL A 13 13.17 16.55 5.96
CA VAL A 13 13.39 16.58 7.41
C VAL A 13 13.98 17.95 7.78
N GLY A 14 13.19 19.00 7.64
CA GLY A 14 13.60 20.38 7.83
C GLY A 14 12.42 21.26 8.23
N ASN A 15 12.11 21.27 9.53
CA ASN A 15 11.42 22.32 10.27
C ASN A 15 10.23 23.01 9.54
N THR A 16 9.04 22.41 9.53
CA THR A 16 7.79 23.15 9.23
C THR A 16 6.54 22.38 9.69
N ASP A 17 5.66 23.07 10.40
CA ASP A 17 4.24 22.75 10.70
C ASP A 17 3.87 21.30 11.06
N ALA A 18 3.66 21.02 12.34
CA ALA A 18 3.03 19.79 12.83
C ALA A 18 1.68 19.46 12.13
N THR A 19 0.97 20.50 11.64
CA THR A 19 -0.27 20.37 10.85
C THR A 19 -0.02 19.71 9.49
N LYS A 20 1.06 20.07 8.78
CA LYS A 20 1.41 19.48 7.47
C LYS A 20 1.84 18.02 7.60
N ASN A 21 2.56 17.69 8.67
CA ASN A 21 3.03 16.33 8.92
C ASN A 21 1.87 15.37 9.26
N THR A 22 0.82 15.89 9.91
CA THR A 22 -0.38 15.10 10.23
C THR A 22 -1.25 14.85 9.00
N ASP A 23 -1.43 15.85 8.13
CA ASP A 23 -2.14 15.67 6.84
C ASP A 23 -1.41 14.69 5.90
N ALA A 24 -0.07 14.74 5.88
CA ALA A 24 0.75 13.76 5.18
C ALA A 24 0.52 12.34 5.71
N THR A 25 0.44 12.19 7.04
CA THR A 25 0.18 10.90 7.70
C THR A 25 -1.20 10.34 7.33
N ILE A 26 -2.26 11.15 7.37
CA ILE A 26 -3.62 10.73 7.00
C ILE A 26 -3.68 10.32 5.52
N THR A 27 -3.03 11.08 4.64
CA THR A 27 -2.95 10.78 3.20
C THR A 27 -2.23 9.45 2.95
N LEU A 28 -1.15 9.18 3.70
CA LEU A 28 -0.38 7.95 3.59
C LEU A 28 -1.19 6.74 4.08
N LEU A 29 -1.94 6.87 5.18
CA LEU A 29 -2.82 5.82 5.68
C LEU A 29 -3.93 5.47 4.68
N GLN A 30 -4.53 6.48 4.03
CA GLN A 30 -5.49 6.27 2.95
C GLN A 30 -4.88 5.56 1.75
N LEU A 31 -3.64 5.91 1.37
CA LEU A 31 -2.91 5.22 0.32
C LEU A 31 -2.64 3.76 0.70
N CYS A 32 -2.20 3.50 1.93
CA CYS A 32 -1.96 2.14 2.44
C CYS A 32 -3.23 1.27 2.34
N LYS A 33 -4.38 1.81 2.77
CA LYS A 33 -5.69 1.13 2.64
C LYS A 33 -6.06 0.84 1.19
N LYS A 34 -5.81 1.79 0.29
CA LYS A 34 -6.08 1.64 -1.15
C LYS A 34 -5.19 0.57 -1.79
N GLU A 35 -3.92 0.47 -1.40
CA GLU A 35 -2.98 -0.50 -1.96
C GLU A 35 -3.16 -1.92 -1.41
N LEU A 36 -3.68 -2.06 -0.18
CA LEU A 36 -3.93 -3.37 0.45
C LEU A 36 -5.18 -4.08 -0.08
N THR A 37 -6.18 -3.35 -0.55
CA THR A 37 -7.42 -3.93 -1.10
C THR A 37 -7.17 -4.77 -2.38
N PRO A 38 -6.39 -4.30 -3.38
CA PRO A 38 -6.00 -5.06 -4.55
C PRO A 38 -5.27 -6.37 -4.25
N VAL A 39 -4.58 -6.48 -3.10
CA VAL A 39 -3.85 -7.70 -2.73
C VAL A 39 -4.83 -8.87 -2.53
N ILE A 40 -5.95 -8.62 -1.85
CA ILE A 40 -6.99 -9.64 -1.65
C ILE A 40 -7.66 -10.01 -2.98
N ASP A 41 -7.94 -9.02 -3.83
CA ASP A 41 -8.53 -9.26 -5.16
C ASP A 41 -7.59 -10.06 -6.07
N SER A 42 -6.29 -9.75 -6.05
CA SER A 42 -5.27 -10.45 -6.83
C SER A 42 -5.15 -11.91 -6.39
N LEU A 43 -5.16 -12.14 -5.07
CA LEU A 43 -5.21 -13.46 -4.47
C LEU A 43 -6.47 -14.25 -4.89
N GLY A 44 -7.64 -13.60 -4.94
CA GLY A 44 -8.88 -14.20 -5.44
C GLY A 44 -8.82 -14.59 -6.92
N LYS A 45 -8.28 -13.71 -7.77
CA LYS A 45 -8.09 -13.98 -9.21
C LYS A 45 -7.13 -15.15 -9.46
N MET A 46 -6.12 -15.31 -8.62
CA MET A 46 -5.18 -16.43 -8.71
C MET A 46 -5.87 -17.79 -8.51
N ILE A 47 -6.80 -17.88 -7.56
CA ILE A 47 -7.61 -19.09 -7.36
C ILE A 47 -8.45 -19.37 -8.61
N ALA A 48 -9.16 -18.36 -9.13
CA ALA A 48 -10.00 -18.53 -10.31
C ALA A 48 -9.20 -19.03 -11.54
N SER A 49 -8.03 -18.43 -11.79
CA SER A 49 -7.14 -18.86 -12.87
C SER A 49 -6.65 -20.31 -12.70
N LYS A 50 -6.47 -20.76 -11.45
CA LYS A 50 -6.08 -22.13 -11.15
C LYS A 50 -7.22 -23.12 -11.39
N ASP A 51 -8.46 -22.74 -11.07
CA ASP A 51 -9.63 -23.56 -11.37
C ASP A 51 -9.80 -23.77 -12.88
N GLU A 52 -9.55 -22.73 -13.69
CA GLU A 52 -9.51 -22.84 -15.16
C GLU A 52 -8.40 -23.80 -15.62
N LEU A 53 -7.20 -23.69 -15.06
CA LEU A 53 -6.08 -24.58 -15.39
C LEU A 53 -6.40 -26.04 -15.03
N LEU A 54 -7.01 -26.29 -13.88
CA LEU A 54 -7.48 -27.62 -13.47
C LEU A 54 -8.52 -28.19 -14.45
N GLN A 55 -9.42 -27.34 -14.94
CA GLN A 55 -10.41 -27.73 -15.94
C GLN A 55 -9.74 -28.13 -17.26
N SER A 56 -8.77 -27.35 -17.75
CA SER A 56 -8.02 -27.70 -18.97
C SER A 56 -7.23 -29.01 -18.83
N ILE A 57 -6.68 -29.30 -17.66
CA ILE A 57 -6.00 -30.59 -17.42
C ILE A 57 -6.99 -31.76 -17.46
N ARG A 58 -8.20 -31.58 -16.91
CA ARG A 58 -9.26 -32.63 -16.96
C ARG A 58 -9.70 -32.91 -18.40
N GLU A 59 -9.88 -31.86 -19.20
CA GLU A 59 -10.20 -31.99 -20.63
C GLU A 59 -9.08 -32.70 -21.39
N LEU A 60 -7.82 -32.36 -21.10
CA LEU A 60 -6.66 -33.03 -21.69
C LEU A 60 -6.57 -34.50 -21.29
N ALA A 61 -6.93 -34.85 -20.06
CA ALA A 61 -7.00 -36.24 -19.61
C ALA A 61 -8.08 -37.05 -20.35
N ALA A 62 -9.23 -36.44 -20.64
CA ALA A 62 -10.29 -37.04 -21.45
C ALA A 62 -9.82 -37.27 -22.90
N ALA A 63 -9.22 -36.25 -23.54
CA ALA A 63 -8.67 -36.36 -24.89
C ALA A 63 -7.55 -37.41 -25.00
N THR A 64 -6.72 -37.54 -23.96
CA THR A 64 -5.68 -38.57 -23.87
C THR A 64 -6.29 -39.98 -23.86
N THR A 65 -7.43 -40.16 -23.18
CA THR A 65 -8.14 -41.45 -23.14
C THR A 65 -8.69 -41.81 -24.53
N GLU A 66 -9.23 -40.83 -25.26
CA GLU A 66 -9.68 -41.03 -26.64
C GLU A 66 -8.52 -41.39 -27.58
N MET A 67 -7.37 -40.71 -27.45
CA MET A 67 -6.15 -41.07 -28.19
C MET A 67 -5.66 -42.49 -27.91
N GLN A 68 -5.82 -42.99 -26.68
CA GLN A 68 -5.50 -44.37 -26.33
C GLN A 68 -6.38 -45.36 -27.11
N SER A 69 -7.69 -45.09 -27.21
CA SER A 69 -8.63 -45.90 -27.98
C SER A 69 -8.25 -45.90 -29.46
N MET A 70 -7.98 -44.73 -30.04
CA MET A 70 -7.57 -44.62 -31.44
C MET A 70 -6.27 -45.39 -31.72
N ALA A 71 -5.29 -45.33 -30.82
CA ALA A 71 -4.05 -46.09 -30.96
C ALA A 71 -4.29 -47.61 -30.93
N HIS A 72 -5.23 -48.06 -30.09
CA HIS A 72 -5.65 -49.46 -30.03
C HIS A 72 -6.37 -49.90 -31.32
N GLU A 73 -7.30 -49.09 -31.81
CA GLU A 73 -8.03 -49.32 -33.06
C GLU A 73 -7.09 -49.41 -34.26
N VAL A 74 -6.08 -48.53 -34.38
CA VAL A 74 -5.04 -48.62 -35.41
C VAL A 74 -4.31 -49.96 -35.34
N GLY A 75 -4.00 -50.45 -34.14
CA GLY A 75 -3.40 -51.77 -33.94
C GLY A 75 -4.30 -52.92 -34.38
N GLN A 76 -5.61 -52.83 -34.10
CA GLN A 76 -6.60 -53.83 -34.54
C GLN A 76 -6.76 -53.84 -36.06
N ILE A 77 -6.89 -52.66 -36.68
CA ILE A 77 -6.98 -52.51 -38.13
C ILE A 77 -5.74 -53.10 -38.79
N ALA A 78 -4.55 -52.75 -38.29
CA ALA A 78 -3.28 -53.28 -38.79
C ALA A 78 -3.20 -54.82 -38.70
N ALA A 79 -3.67 -55.41 -37.59
CA ALA A 79 -3.73 -56.87 -37.44
C ALA A 79 -4.69 -57.52 -38.45
N GLN A 80 -5.85 -56.90 -38.69
CA GLN A 80 -6.84 -57.37 -39.66
C GLN A 80 -6.33 -57.23 -41.09
N THR A 81 -5.70 -56.11 -41.45
CA THR A 81 -5.06 -55.91 -42.76
C THR A 81 -3.95 -56.93 -42.99
N ASN A 82 -3.16 -57.25 -41.96
CA ASN A 82 -2.13 -58.29 -42.05
C ASN A 82 -2.74 -59.68 -42.33
N LEU A 83 -3.88 -60.03 -41.72
CA LEU A 83 -4.60 -61.28 -42.01
C LEU A 83 -5.14 -61.31 -43.45
N VAL A 84 -5.72 -60.21 -43.93
CA VAL A 84 -6.20 -60.09 -45.31
C VAL A 84 -5.02 -60.23 -46.30
N ALA A 85 -3.90 -59.57 -46.03
CA ALA A 85 -2.69 -59.65 -46.84
C ALA A 85 -2.11 -61.07 -46.87
N LEU A 86 -2.11 -61.78 -45.73
CA LEU A 86 -1.67 -63.16 -45.65
C LEU A 86 -2.56 -64.08 -46.50
N ASN A 87 -3.88 -63.94 -46.41
CA ASN A 87 -4.82 -64.71 -47.22
C ASN A 87 -4.62 -64.43 -48.72
N ALA A 88 -4.39 -63.17 -49.10
CA ALA A 88 -4.09 -62.79 -50.47
C ALA A 88 -2.77 -63.39 -50.98
N ALA A 89 -1.72 -63.42 -50.14
CA ALA A 89 -0.45 -64.05 -50.49
C ALA A 89 -0.58 -65.57 -50.68
N ILE A 90 -1.36 -66.25 -49.83
CA ILE A 90 -1.66 -67.68 -49.96
C ILE A 90 -2.39 -67.96 -51.27
N GLU A 91 -3.43 -67.18 -51.59
CA GLU A 91 -4.20 -67.39 -52.82
C GLU A 91 -3.37 -67.06 -54.07
N ALA A 92 -2.54 -66.00 -54.02
CA ALA A 92 -1.62 -65.66 -55.10
C ALA A 92 -0.61 -66.79 -55.39
N ALA A 93 -0.12 -67.48 -54.35
CA ALA A 93 0.72 -68.66 -54.50
C ALA A 93 -0.04 -69.86 -55.11
N ARG A 94 -1.33 -69.99 -54.81
CA ARG A 94 -2.19 -71.07 -55.31
C ARG A 94 -2.49 -70.97 -56.82
N VAL A 95 -2.68 -69.75 -57.36
CA VAL A 95 -2.90 -69.53 -58.80
C VAL A 95 -1.60 -69.64 -59.63
N GLY A 96 -0.44 -69.78 -58.97
CA GLY A 96 0.84 -70.05 -59.60
C GLY A 96 1.37 -68.85 -60.43
N PRO A 97 1.79 -69.04 -61.70
CA PRO A 97 2.48 -67.98 -62.46
C PRO A 97 1.66 -66.71 -62.66
N GLN A 98 0.34 -66.86 -62.78
CA GLN A 98 -0.60 -65.74 -63.00
C GLN A 98 -0.79 -64.88 -61.73
N GLY A 99 -0.47 -65.42 -60.55
CA GLY A 99 -0.61 -64.73 -59.26
C GLY A 99 0.61 -63.90 -58.84
N ARG A 100 1.73 -63.92 -59.60
CA ARG A 100 2.99 -63.27 -59.19
C ARG A 100 2.85 -61.77 -58.88
N GLY A 101 2.07 -61.03 -59.67
CA GLY A 101 1.82 -59.61 -59.42
C GLY A 101 1.05 -59.36 -58.12
N PHE A 102 0.05 -60.20 -57.83
CA PHE A 102 -0.72 -60.14 -56.58
C PHE A 102 0.11 -60.52 -55.36
N ALA A 103 1.05 -61.46 -55.50
CA ALA A 103 1.95 -61.86 -54.41
C ALA A 103 2.82 -60.68 -53.93
N VAL A 104 3.39 -59.89 -54.87
CA VAL A 104 4.19 -58.71 -54.53
C VAL A 104 3.37 -57.64 -53.81
N VAL A 105 2.13 -57.40 -54.27
CA VAL A 105 1.22 -56.45 -53.61
C VAL A 105 0.85 -56.94 -52.21
N ALA A 106 0.54 -58.23 -52.06
CA ALA A 106 0.20 -58.81 -50.76
C ALA A 106 1.36 -58.69 -49.75
N ASP A 107 2.60 -58.93 -50.17
CA ASP A 107 3.78 -58.76 -49.30
C ASP A 107 3.99 -57.30 -48.88
N GLU A 108 3.80 -56.33 -49.78
CA GLU A 108 3.92 -54.91 -49.43
C GLU A 108 2.81 -54.46 -48.48
N VAL A 109 1.55 -54.90 -48.71
CA VAL A 109 0.44 -54.63 -47.79
C VAL A 109 0.73 -55.25 -46.42
N ARG A 110 1.29 -56.47 -46.37
CA ARG A 110 1.68 -57.14 -45.12
C ARG A 110 2.72 -56.32 -44.37
N LYS A 111 3.75 -55.84 -45.06
CA LYS A 111 4.80 -54.98 -44.49
C LYS A 111 4.24 -53.66 -43.96
N LEU A 112 3.36 -52.99 -44.70
CA LEU A 112 2.68 -51.77 -44.26
C LEU A 112 1.81 -52.02 -43.02
N SER A 113 1.15 -53.18 -42.97
CA SER A 113 0.35 -53.60 -41.82
C SER A 113 1.21 -53.73 -40.55
N PHE A 114 2.39 -54.36 -40.64
CA PHE A 114 3.34 -54.44 -39.53
C PHE A 114 3.83 -53.06 -39.07
N LEU A 115 4.16 -52.17 -40.01
CA LEU A 115 4.57 -50.81 -39.69
C LEU A 115 3.46 -50.00 -39.01
N SER A 116 2.21 -50.15 -39.45
CA SER A 116 1.05 -49.53 -38.81
C SER A 116 0.82 -50.06 -37.39
N ALA A 117 0.96 -51.37 -37.17
CA ALA A 117 0.84 -51.97 -35.84
C ALA A 117 1.93 -51.47 -34.87
N ASP A 118 3.19 -51.40 -35.33
CA ASP A 118 4.29 -50.84 -34.54
C ASP A 118 4.06 -49.35 -34.22
N THR A 119 3.59 -48.58 -35.20
CA THR A 119 3.27 -47.16 -35.03
C THR A 119 2.15 -46.97 -34.00
N GLY A 120 1.06 -47.74 -34.10
CA GLY A 120 -0.04 -47.72 -33.13
C GLY A 120 0.44 -48.05 -31.71
N LYS A 121 1.32 -49.05 -31.55
CA LYS A 121 1.93 -49.38 -30.26
C LYS A 121 2.77 -48.24 -29.70
N ARG A 122 3.59 -47.60 -30.53
CA ARG A 122 4.41 -46.45 -30.13
C ARG A 122 3.56 -45.24 -29.74
N ILE A 123 2.44 -44.99 -30.44
CA ILE A 123 1.48 -43.97 -30.06
C ILE A 123 0.89 -44.30 -28.68
N GLY A 124 0.40 -45.53 -28.47
CA GLY A 124 -0.15 -45.95 -27.17
C GLY A 124 0.82 -45.73 -26.02
N GLN A 125 2.09 -46.11 -26.17
CA GLN A 125 3.13 -45.86 -25.16
C GLN A 125 3.35 -44.37 -24.86
N ARG A 126 3.28 -43.50 -25.88
CA ARG A 126 3.40 -42.05 -25.70
C ARG A 126 2.18 -41.47 -25.00
N VAL A 127 0.98 -41.94 -25.34
CA VAL A 127 -0.27 -41.54 -24.69
C VAL A 127 -0.28 -41.97 -23.22
N ASP A 128 0.18 -43.18 -22.91
CA ASP A 128 0.37 -43.65 -21.52
C ASP A 128 1.31 -42.72 -20.74
N GLN A 129 2.44 -42.35 -21.35
CA GLN A 129 3.40 -41.42 -20.73
C GLN A 129 2.76 -40.05 -20.45
N VAL A 130 1.99 -39.51 -21.39
CA VAL A 130 1.23 -38.26 -21.21
C VAL A 130 0.20 -38.40 -20.09
N SER A 131 -0.52 -39.53 -20.02
CA SER A 131 -1.51 -39.81 -18.96
C SER A 131 -0.87 -39.81 -17.57
N VAL A 132 0.33 -40.39 -17.41
CA VAL A 132 1.08 -40.34 -16.15
C VAL A 132 1.45 -38.90 -15.78
N ILE A 133 1.96 -38.11 -16.73
CA ILE A 133 2.31 -36.71 -16.51
C ILE A 133 1.07 -35.90 -16.11
N MET A 134 -0.07 -36.13 -16.75
CA MET A 134 -1.34 -35.46 -16.41
C MET A 134 -1.81 -35.79 -14.99
N LYS A 135 -1.72 -37.05 -14.56
CA LYS A 135 -2.03 -37.44 -13.17
C LYS A 135 -1.10 -36.77 -12.17
N GLN A 136 0.19 -36.67 -12.49
CA GLN A 136 1.15 -35.95 -11.66
C GLN A 136 0.83 -34.45 -11.58
N ALA A 137 0.44 -33.84 -12.70
CA ALA A 137 0.02 -32.44 -12.77
C ALA A 137 -1.24 -32.18 -11.94
N LEU A 138 -2.25 -33.06 -12.01
CA LEU A 138 -3.46 -32.98 -11.17
C LEU A 138 -3.12 -33.06 -9.69
N ASN A 139 -2.29 -34.02 -9.28
CA ASN A 139 -1.89 -34.16 -7.87
C ASN A 139 -1.04 -32.97 -7.38
N ALA A 140 -0.21 -32.38 -8.24
CA ALA A 140 0.53 -31.17 -7.92
C ALA A 140 -0.41 -29.96 -7.78
N ALA A 141 -1.37 -29.82 -8.69
CA ALA A 141 -2.35 -28.75 -8.67
C ALA A 141 -3.25 -28.83 -7.43
N ASP A 142 -3.73 -30.02 -7.04
CA ASP A 142 -4.57 -30.21 -5.85
C ASP A 142 -3.84 -29.84 -4.55
N ARG A 143 -2.59 -30.31 -4.39
CA ARG A 143 -1.72 -29.89 -3.26
C ARG A 143 -1.52 -28.39 -3.23
N ALA A 144 -1.30 -27.79 -4.40
CA ALA A 144 -1.10 -26.36 -4.50
C ALA A 144 -2.42 -25.60 -4.19
N THR A 145 -3.61 -26.12 -4.51
CA THR A 145 -4.89 -25.52 -4.12
C THR A 145 -5.07 -25.48 -2.60
N ILE A 146 -4.71 -26.56 -1.91
CA ILE A 146 -4.74 -26.61 -0.44
C ILE A 146 -3.78 -25.56 0.15
N GLN A 147 -2.58 -25.47 -0.38
CA GLN A 147 -1.59 -24.48 0.05
C GLN A 147 -2.06 -23.04 -0.22
N ASP A 148 -2.59 -22.76 -1.41
CA ASP A 148 -3.07 -21.44 -1.79
C ASP A 148 -4.22 -20.99 -0.88
N ARG A 149 -5.17 -21.88 -0.55
CA ARG A 149 -6.22 -21.57 0.43
C ARG A 149 -5.66 -21.14 1.78
N LYS A 150 -4.64 -21.86 2.28
CA LYS A 150 -3.98 -21.51 3.54
C LYS A 150 -3.25 -20.16 3.44
N VAL A 151 -2.57 -19.90 2.33
CA VAL A 151 -1.94 -18.59 2.07
C VAL A 151 -2.99 -17.50 2.02
N LEU A 152 -4.15 -17.75 1.42
CA LEU A 152 -5.26 -16.79 1.34
C LEU A 152 -5.80 -16.44 2.73
N GLU A 153 -5.99 -17.46 3.57
CA GLU A 153 -6.50 -17.30 4.92
C GLU A 153 -5.54 -16.46 5.77
N VAL A 154 -4.25 -16.80 5.75
CA VAL A 154 -3.20 -16.08 6.48
C VAL A 154 -3.03 -14.66 5.93
N SER A 155 -2.89 -14.50 4.62
CA SER A 155 -2.73 -13.19 3.98
C SER A 155 -3.94 -12.31 4.23
N GLY A 156 -5.16 -12.87 4.14
CA GLY A 156 -6.39 -12.16 4.44
C GLY A 156 -6.47 -11.72 5.90
N ALA A 157 -6.01 -12.55 6.83
CA ALA A 157 -5.93 -12.16 8.24
C ALA A 157 -4.91 -11.03 8.47
N VAL A 158 -3.72 -11.13 7.89
CA VAL A 158 -2.68 -10.09 7.97
C VAL A 158 -3.15 -8.78 7.36
N VAL A 159 -3.77 -8.81 6.16
CA VAL A 159 -4.29 -7.60 5.52
C VAL A 159 -5.37 -6.94 6.39
N ARG A 160 -6.28 -7.71 7.00
CA ARG A 160 -7.28 -7.18 7.92
C ARG A 160 -6.65 -6.55 9.16
N ASP A 161 -5.64 -7.19 9.74
CA ASP A 161 -4.91 -6.68 10.90
C ASP A 161 -4.18 -5.37 10.59
N VAL A 162 -3.48 -5.30 9.45
CA VAL A 162 -2.83 -4.08 8.98
C VAL A 162 -3.85 -2.97 8.74
N LEU A 163 -5.00 -3.27 8.13
CA LEU A 163 -6.06 -2.30 7.92
C LEU A 163 -6.62 -1.74 9.23
N ALA A 164 -6.81 -2.60 10.24
CA ALA A 164 -7.25 -2.17 11.56
C ALA A 164 -6.19 -1.29 12.25
N HIS A 165 -4.91 -1.64 12.11
CA HIS A 165 -3.81 -0.83 12.65
C HIS A 165 -3.73 0.53 11.97
N VAL A 166 -3.88 0.58 10.64
CA VAL A 166 -3.93 1.81 9.84
C VAL A 166 -5.08 2.73 10.28
N GLU A 167 -6.25 2.17 10.58
CA GLU A 167 -7.39 2.92 11.09
C GLU A 167 -7.11 3.51 12.48
N SER A 168 -6.58 2.70 13.41
CA SER A 168 -6.19 3.16 14.75
C SER A 168 -5.09 4.24 14.72
N MET A 169 -4.14 4.14 13.79
CA MET A 169 -3.14 5.18 13.56
C MET A 169 -3.77 6.47 13.05
N GLY A 170 -4.81 6.39 12.22
CA GLY A 170 -5.57 7.54 11.73
C GLY A 170 -6.24 8.29 12.88
N ASP A 171 -6.94 7.56 13.75
CA ASP A 171 -7.57 8.12 14.96
C ASP A 171 -6.54 8.79 15.87
N SER A 172 -5.38 8.14 16.07
CA SER A 172 -4.30 8.67 16.90
C SER A 172 -3.71 9.95 16.32
N ALA A 173 -3.54 10.02 14.99
CA ALA A 173 -3.07 11.23 14.30
C ALA A 173 -4.07 12.39 14.46
N GLU A 174 -5.37 12.11 14.38
CA GLU A 174 -6.40 13.13 14.58
C GLU A 174 -6.42 13.65 16.03
N GLN A 175 -6.29 12.76 17.02
CA GLN A 175 -6.15 13.15 18.43
C GLN A 175 -4.91 14.01 18.66
N MET A 176 -3.77 13.65 18.05
CA MET A 176 -2.54 14.44 18.15
C MET A 176 -2.73 15.86 17.59
N ARG A 177 -3.47 15.99 16.47
CA ARG A 177 -3.83 17.30 15.90
C ARG A 177 -4.69 18.12 16.86
N HIS A 178 -5.65 17.47 17.51
CA HIS A 178 -6.52 18.12 18.49
C HIS A 178 -5.72 18.64 19.69
N TYR A 179 -4.88 17.80 20.31
CA TYR A 179 -4.02 18.22 21.42
C TYR A 179 -3.01 19.29 21.00
N GLY A 180 -2.43 19.20 19.81
CA GLY A 180 -1.54 20.24 19.29
C GLY A 180 -2.21 21.61 19.17
N LYS A 181 -3.50 21.64 18.80
CA LYS A 181 -4.29 22.89 18.76
C LYS A 181 -4.55 23.44 20.17
N ILE A 182 -4.87 22.57 21.13
CA ILE A 182 -5.07 22.97 22.54
C ILE A 182 -3.77 23.54 23.11
N ILE A 183 -2.66 22.81 22.99
CA ILE A 183 -1.35 23.24 23.50
C ILE A 183 -0.95 24.58 22.89
N ARG A 184 -1.19 24.79 21.59
CA ARG A 184 -0.92 26.10 20.95
C ARG A 184 -1.71 27.23 21.62
N GLY A 185 -3.00 27.02 21.87
CA GLY A 185 -3.84 27.99 22.59
C GLY A 185 -3.37 28.23 24.02
N ASP A 186 -2.93 27.19 24.73
CA ASP A 186 -2.39 27.32 26.09
C ASP A 186 -1.07 28.11 26.11
N VAL A 187 -0.19 27.88 25.12
CA VAL A 187 1.06 28.65 24.97
C VAL A 187 0.75 30.11 24.67
N GLU A 188 -0.21 30.41 23.79
CA GLU A 188 -0.66 31.78 23.51
C GLU A 188 -1.16 32.47 24.80
N ASN A 189 -1.98 31.79 25.60
CA ASN A 189 -2.47 32.31 26.88
C ASN A 189 -1.35 32.52 27.92
N LEU A 190 -0.36 31.61 27.97
CA LEU A 190 0.80 31.74 28.84
C LEU A 190 1.67 32.94 28.45
N LEU A 191 1.89 33.18 27.16
CA LEU A 191 2.63 34.34 26.68
C LEU A 191 1.94 35.65 27.10
N VAL A 192 0.62 35.74 26.95
CA VAL A 192 -0.17 36.90 27.41
C VAL A 192 -0.05 37.08 28.94
N SER A 193 -0.11 35.99 29.69
CA SER A 193 0.00 36.03 31.16
C SER A 193 1.38 36.49 31.62
N LEU A 194 2.45 36.03 30.95
CA LEU A 194 3.82 36.48 31.23
C LEU A 194 4.01 37.97 30.92
N GLN A 195 3.45 38.46 29.80
CA GLN A 195 3.46 39.89 29.48
C GLN A 195 2.73 40.72 30.54
N PHE A 196 1.58 40.24 31.01
CA PHE A 196 0.86 40.90 32.09
C PHE A 196 1.66 40.91 33.40
N GLN A 197 2.33 39.81 33.74
CA GLN A 197 3.19 39.74 34.92
C GLN A 197 4.37 40.72 34.84
N ASP A 198 5.03 40.82 33.68
CA ASP A 198 6.10 41.79 33.45
C ASP A 198 5.58 43.22 33.63
N ARG A 199 4.41 43.53 33.06
CA ARG A 199 3.74 44.82 33.21
C ARG A 199 3.40 45.15 34.67
N ILE A 200 2.89 44.20 35.45
CA ILE A 200 2.61 44.41 36.88
C ILE A 200 3.90 44.63 37.67
N SER A 201 4.95 43.86 37.38
CA SER A 201 6.25 44.01 38.06
C SER A 201 6.83 45.41 37.84
N GLN A 202 6.70 45.96 36.63
CA GLN A 202 7.10 47.34 36.32
C GLN A 202 6.27 48.38 37.08
N ILE A 203 4.94 48.23 37.13
CA ILE A 203 4.07 49.14 37.89
C ILE A 203 4.47 49.13 39.38
N LEU A 204 4.77 47.95 39.94
CA LEU A 204 5.21 47.83 41.33
C LEU A 204 6.57 48.49 41.57
N ASP A 205 7.50 48.41 40.62
CA ASP A 205 8.81 49.06 40.71
C ASP A 205 8.69 50.59 40.72
N VAL A 206 7.83 51.15 39.84
CA VAL A 206 7.52 52.59 39.83
C VAL A 206 6.89 53.02 41.15
N VAL A 207 5.85 52.31 41.62
CA VAL A 207 5.19 52.60 42.89
C VAL A 207 6.17 52.52 44.06
N SER A 208 7.06 51.52 44.09
CA SER A 208 8.07 51.38 45.13
C SER A 208 9.07 52.54 45.11
N THR A 209 9.54 52.91 43.92
CA THR A 209 10.44 54.06 43.72
C THR A 209 9.80 55.35 44.23
N ASP A 210 8.52 55.56 43.93
CA ASP A 210 7.82 56.77 44.34
C ASP A 210 7.51 56.80 45.84
N ILE A 211 7.19 55.66 46.46
CA ILE A 211 7.08 55.56 47.92
C ILE A 211 8.41 55.93 48.58
N ASN A 212 9.54 55.45 48.04
CA ASN A 212 10.87 55.79 48.55
C ASN A 212 11.17 57.30 48.42
N LYS A 213 10.82 57.92 47.29
CA LYS A 213 10.95 59.37 47.11
C LYS A 213 10.11 60.14 48.14
N LEU A 214 8.85 59.75 48.34
CA LEU A 214 7.98 60.36 49.34
C LEU A 214 8.55 60.22 50.75
N GLN A 215 9.07 59.04 51.10
CA GLN A 215 9.72 58.82 52.40
C GLN A 215 10.94 59.73 52.59
N MET A 216 11.76 59.93 51.54
CA MET A 216 12.90 60.84 51.59
C MET A 216 12.47 62.31 51.74
N SER A 217 11.48 62.76 50.99
CA SER A 217 10.93 64.12 51.10
C SER A 217 10.33 64.40 52.47
N VAL A 218 9.67 63.40 53.08
CA VAL A 218 9.16 63.50 54.46
C VAL A 218 10.29 63.50 55.50
N ALA A 219 11.40 62.80 55.26
CA ALA A 219 12.55 62.80 56.17
C ALA A 219 13.34 64.12 56.15
N GLN A 220 13.25 64.91 55.08
CA GLN A 220 13.98 66.18 54.88
C GLN A 220 13.20 67.43 55.32
N ILE A 221 12.10 67.27 56.06
CA ILE A 221 11.15 68.33 56.49
C ILE A 221 11.78 69.49 57.30
N ASP A 222 13.04 69.40 57.72
CA ASP A 222 13.67 70.42 58.56
C ASP A 222 14.04 71.73 57.82
N ASN A 223 13.92 71.82 56.48
CA ASN A 223 14.29 73.06 55.77
C ASN A 223 13.56 73.39 54.44
N GLU A 224 12.60 72.59 53.95
CA GLU A 224 11.83 72.87 52.73
C GLU A 224 10.34 72.49 52.88
N GLN A 225 9.45 73.27 52.23
CA GLN A 225 8.01 72.97 52.18
C GLN A 225 7.77 71.68 51.37
N LEU A 226 6.90 70.79 51.88
CA LEU A 226 6.43 69.64 51.13
C LEU A 226 5.86 70.09 49.78
N PRO A 227 6.18 69.41 48.66
CA PRO A 227 5.54 69.67 47.39
C PRO A 227 4.02 69.55 47.55
N SER A 228 3.28 70.42 46.89
CA SER A 228 1.82 70.40 46.94
C SER A 228 1.30 69.06 46.41
N SER A 229 0.08 68.68 46.83
CA SER A 229 -0.54 67.46 46.34
C SER A 229 -0.67 67.44 44.81
N GLU A 230 -0.80 68.61 44.17
CA GLU A 230 -0.87 68.73 42.71
C GLU A 230 0.50 68.48 42.05
N GLU A 231 1.58 69.09 42.54
CA GLU A 231 2.94 68.89 42.01
C GLU A 231 3.41 67.44 42.17
N TRP A 232 3.02 66.78 43.26
CA TRP A 232 3.34 65.37 43.46
C TRP A 232 2.58 64.45 42.52
N ILE A 233 1.27 64.70 42.32
CA ILE A 233 0.45 63.95 41.35
C ILE A 233 0.99 64.15 39.93
N GLU A 234 1.45 65.35 39.58
CA GLU A 234 2.06 65.65 38.28
C GLU A 234 3.42 64.91 38.10
N SER A 235 4.25 64.82 39.14
CA SER A 235 5.49 64.04 39.12
C SER A 235 5.24 62.53 38.99
N LEU A 236 4.19 62.00 39.64
CA LEU A 236 3.78 60.60 39.51
C LEU A 236 3.25 60.30 38.11
N GLN A 237 2.38 61.17 37.58
CA GLN A 237 1.80 61.03 36.26
C GLN A 237 2.86 61.09 35.16
N SER A 238 3.83 62.01 35.25
CA SER A 238 4.92 62.13 34.28
C SER A 238 5.89 60.94 34.29
N THR A 239 6.19 60.35 35.45
CA THR A 239 7.02 59.14 35.56
C THR A 239 6.29 57.95 34.93
N TYR A 240 4.99 57.84 35.15
CA TYR A 240 4.14 56.78 34.58
C TYR A 240 3.95 56.93 33.05
N THR A 241 3.65 58.13 32.54
CA THR A 241 3.43 58.37 31.10
C THR A 241 4.70 58.24 30.27
N MET A 242 5.85 58.67 30.78
CA MET A 242 7.14 58.44 30.11
C MET A 242 7.44 56.94 29.98
N GLN A 243 7.20 56.15 31.02
CA GLN A 243 7.46 54.70 30.99
C GLN A 243 6.53 53.95 30.00
N ASP A 244 5.29 54.42 29.84
CA ASP A 244 4.33 53.89 28.86
C ASP A 244 4.72 54.21 27.41
N GLU A 245 5.31 55.38 27.15
CA GLU A 245 5.80 55.76 25.81
C GLU A 245 7.05 54.99 25.37
N TYR A 246 7.97 54.66 26.28
CA TYR A 246 9.20 53.91 25.96
C TYR A 246 8.94 52.43 25.61
N HIS A 247 7.82 51.86 26.07
CA HIS A 247 7.50 50.44 25.89
C HIS A 247 6.30 50.17 24.97
N ALA A 248 5.67 51.21 24.40
CA ALA A 248 4.80 51.04 23.24
C ALA A 248 5.64 50.51 22.06
N PRO A 249 5.42 49.27 21.58
CA PRO A 249 6.08 48.82 20.36
C PRO A 249 5.51 49.65 19.21
N GLY A 250 6.36 50.47 18.58
CA GLY A 250 6.08 51.35 17.43
C GLY A 250 4.75 51.16 16.69
N GLU A 251 3.73 51.90 17.10
CA GLU A 251 2.55 52.19 16.28
C GLU A 251 2.45 53.71 16.07
N ALA A 252 3.21 54.24 15.10
CA ALA A 252 2.91 55.54 14.48
C ALA A 252 3.64 55.76 13.15
N THR A 253 3.24 55.05 12.09
CA THR A 253 2.91 55.69 10.79
C THR A 253 2.08 54.75 9.91
N SER A 254 0.76 54.73 10.12
CA SER A 254 -0.20 54.15 9.18
C SER A 254 -1.16 55.23 8.71
N GLN A 255 -0.79 55.91 7.63
CA GLN A 255 -1.75 56.47 6.69
C GLN A 255 -1.79 55.55 5.46
N ASN A 256 -3.01 55.23 5.05
CA ASN A 256 -3.47 54.54 3.83
C ASN A 256 -3.55 53.01 3.77
N SER A 257 -4.80 52.56 3.96
CA SER A 257 -5.58 51.68 3.07
C SER A 257 -5.04 50.29 2.72
N SER A 258 -5.64 49.30 3.38
CA SER A 258 -6.15 48.02 2.81
C SER A 258 -5.17 47.16 2.01
N THR A 259 -4.42 46.28 2.68
CA THR A 259 -4.14 44.90 2.22
C THR A 259 -3.50 44.06 3.35
N GLU A 260 -3.89 42.79 3.44
CA GLU A 260 -3.16 41.65 4.03
C GLU A 260 -2.31 41.90 5.29
N THR A 261 -2.85 41.54 6.47
CA THR A 261 -2.01 41.30 7.65
C THR A 261 -1.41 39.90 7.56
N GLU A 262 -0.33 39.82 6.81
CA GLU A 262 0.67 38.77 6.87
C GLU A 262 1.32 38.83 8.26
N ILE A 263 0.92 37.90 9.14
CA ILE A 263 1.56 37.69 10.43
C ILE A 263 2.85 36.89 10.17
N THR A 264 3.97 37.60 10.00
CA THR A 264 5.30 36.99 9.88
C THR A 264 5.88 36.77 11.29
N PHE A 265 5.84 35.52 11.78
CA PHE A 265 6.69 35.04 12.87
C PHE A 265 7.79 34.16 12.26
N PHE A 266 9.04 34.39 12.66
CA PHE A 266 10.11 33.39 12.56
C PHE A 266 9.90 32.30 13.61
#